data_AF-A0A392Q2S8-F1
#
_entry.id   AF-A0A392Q2S8-F1
#
_cell.length_a   1.000
_cell.length_b   1.000
_cell.length_c   1.000
_cell.angle_alpha   90.00
_cell.angle_beta   90.00
_cell.angle_gamma   90.00
#
_symmetry.space_group_name_H-M   'P 1'
#
loop_
_entity.id
_entity.type
_entity.pdbx_description
1 polymer ?
#
loop_
_entity_poly.entity_id
_entity_poly.type
_entity_poly.pdbx_seq_one_letter_code
_entity_poly.pdbx_strand_id
1 'polypeptide(L)' 'MANNNQNQKPLIYSFVSRGTVILAEFTEFSGNFNSIAFQCLQKLPSTNNKFTYECDDHTFNYLIDNGY' A
#
# COMPACT_ATOMS: atom_id res chain seq x y z
N MET A 1 -1.84 -21.69 29.05
CA MET A 1 -2.52 -20.49 28.52
C MET A 1 -1.62 -19.92 27.44
N ALA A 2 -1.91 -20.20 26.16
CA ALA A 2 -1.07 -19.78 25.05
C ALA A 2 -1.31 -18.29 24.79
N ASN A 3 -0.28 -17.46 25.00
CA ASN A 3 -0.34 -16.03 24.71
C ASN A 3 -0.05 -15.84 23.22
N ASN A 4 -1.08 -16.01 22.38
CA ASN A 4 -0.98 -15.73 20.95
C ASN A 4 -1.12 -14.22 20.72
N ASN A 5 -0.11 -13.45 21.11
CA ASN A 5 0.08 -12.11 20.58
C ASN A 5 0.55 -12.25 19.13
N GLN A 6 -0.39 -12.51 18.22
CA GLN A 6 -0.22 -12.21 16.81
C GLN A 6 0.10 -10.72 16.75
N ASN A 7 1.38 -10.39 16.58
CA ASN A 7 1.89 -9.04 16.46
C ASN A 7 1.36 -8.45 15.15
N GLN A 8 0.07 -8.09 15.11
CA GLN A 8 -0.58 -7.50 13.96
C GLN A 8 0.12 -6.18 13.68
N LYS A 9 0.91 -6.14 12.61
CA LYS A 9 1.49 -4.90 12.14
C LYS A 9 0.33 -3.99 11.70
N PRO A 10 0.29 -2.73 12.17
CA PRO A 10 -0.79 -1.82 11.82
C PRO A 10 -0.83 -1.52 10.32
N LEU A 11 -2.03 -1.31 9.77
CA LEU A 11 -2.19 -0.79 8.42
C LEU A 11 -1.88 0.71 8.43
N ILE A 12 -0.68 1.07 7.96
CA ILE A 12 -0.24 2.46 7.99
C ILE A 12 -0.98 3.31 6.95
N TYR A 13 -1.12 2.81 5.73
CA TYR A 13 -1.75 3.51 4.62
C TYR A 13 -2.30 2.51 3.60
N SER A 14 -3.45 2.83 3.00
CA SER A 14 -4.04 2.08 1.90
C SER A 14 -4.79 3.01 0.95
N PHE A 15 -4.83 2.67 -0.34
CA PHE A 15 -5.62 3.39 -1.34
C PHE A 15 -6.09 2.46 -2.45
N VAL A 16 -7.12 2.92 -3.18
CA VAL A 16 -7.58 2.34 -4.44
C VAL A 16 -7.44 3.41 -5.52
N SER A 17 -6.87 3.06 -6.66
CA SER A 17 -6.67 3.97 -7.79
C SER A 17 -7.22 3.39 -9.08
N ARG A 18 -7.41 4.25 -10.09
CA ARG A 18 -7.53 3.82 -11.49
C ARG A 18 -6.46 4.54 -12.30
N GLY A 19 -5.47 3.79 -12.80
CA GLY A 19 -4.22 4.39 -13.27
C GLY A 19 -3.57 5.20 -12.14
N THR A 20 -3.31 6.49 -12.36
CA THR A 20 -2.70 7.38 -11.35
C THR A 20 -3.70 8.18 -10.53
N VAL A 21 -5.00 7.99 -10.75
CA VAL A 21 -6.07 8.71 -10.04
C VAL A 21 -6.49 7.91 -8.82
N ILE A 22 -6.26 8.46 -7.62
CA ILE A 22 -6.73 7.86 -6.36
C ILE A 22 -8.24 8.10 -6.23
N LEU A 23 -9.00 7.03 -6.02
CA LEU A 23 -10.45 7.03 -5.84
C LEU A 23 -10.83 7.08 -4.36
N ALA A 24 -10.05 6.40 -3.52
CA ALA A 24 -10.21 6.37 -2.08
C ALA A 24 -8.85 6.09 -1.41
N GLU A 25 -8.63 6.68 -0.24
CA GLU A 25 -7.44 6.44 0.58
C GLU A 25 -7.82 6.45 2.07
N PHE A 26 -7.00 5.79 2.88
CA PHE A 26 -7.17 5.71 4.33
C PHE A 26 -5.84 5.63 5.06
N THR A 27 -5.74 6.37 6.18
CA THR A 27 -4.66 6.29 7.17
C THR A 27 -5.19 6.71 8.54
N GLU A 28 -4.74 6.04 9.59
CA GLU A 28 -4.90 6.49 10.99
C GLU A 28 -3.63 7.21 11.49
N PHE A 29 -2.59 7.23 10.68
CA PHE A 29 -1.27 7.76 11.00
C PHE A 29 -1.01 9.09 10.29
N SER A 30 -0.36 10.00 10.99
CA SER A 30 0.20 11.22 10.39
C SER A 30 1.59 10.93 9.82
N GLY A 31 1.91 11.52 8.66
CA GLY A 31 3.21 11.33 8.01
C GLY A 31 3.15 11.59 6.51
N ASN A 32 4.21 11.21 5.80
CA ASN A 32 4.35 11.36 4.35
C ASN A 32 3.99 10.09 3.56
N PHE A 33 3.27 9.14 4.17
CA PHE A 33 2.93 7.84 3.57
C PHE A 33 2.14 7.98 2.27
N ASN A 34 1.17 8.90 2.22
CA ASN A 34 0.43 9.24 0.99
C ASN A 34 1.38 9.61 -0.16
N SER A 35 2.32 10.52 0.10
CA SER A 35 3.28 10.98 -0.91
C SER A 35 4.19 9.85 -1.41
N ILE A 36 4.69 9.00 -0.50
CA ILE A 36 5.54 7.85 -0.86
C ILE A 36 4.76 6.85 -1.70
N ALA A 37 3.55 6.49 -1.27
CA ALA A 37 2.70 5.55 -1.99
C ALA A 37 2.28 6.08 -3.36
N PHE A 38 2.02 7.39 -3.48
CA PHE A 38 1.75 8.02 -4.77
C PHE A 38 2.97 8.01 -5.69
N GLN A 39 4.18 8.23 -5.18
CA GLN A 39 5.41 8.11 -5.97
C GLN A 39 5.64 6.68 -6.46
N CYS A 40 5.30 5.67 -5.65
CA CYS A 40 5.29 4.28 -6.09
C CYS A 40 4.25 4.07 -7.20
N LEU A 41 3.02 4.57 -7.03
CA LEU A 41 1.95 4.50 -8.02
C LEU A 41 2.38 5.01 -9.41
N GLN A 42 3.10 6.14 -9.46
CA GLN A 42 3.59 6.70 -10.73
C GLN A 42 4.60 5.80 -11.47
N LYS A 43 5.24 4.86 -10.77
CA LYS A 43 6.25 3.95 -11.34
C LYS A 43 5.67 2.60 -11.74
N LEU A 44 4.38 2.35 -11.47
CA LEU A 44 3.78 1.05 -11.70
C LEU A 44 3.49 0.81 -13.19
N PRO A 45 3.74 -0.39 -13.69
CA PRO A 45 3.34 -0.76 -15.04
C PRO A 45 1.81 -0.85 -15.12
N SER A 46 1.22 -0.56 -16.28
CA SER A 46 -0.24 -0.64 -16.50
C SER A 46 -0.77 -2.08 -16.67
N THR A 47 0.10 -3.08 -16.61
CA THR A 47 -0.25 -4.50 -16.77
C THR A 47 -0.63 -5.12 -15.44
N ASN A 48 -1.60 -6.05 -15.44
CA ASN A 48 -1.95 -6.83 -14.25
C ASN A 48 -0.71 -7.44 -13.60
N ASN A 49 -0.52 -7.15 -12.32
CA ASN A 49 0.69 -7.56 -11.61
C ASN A 49 0.47 -7.50 -10.09
N LYS A 50 1.21 -8.31 -9.35
CA LYS A 50 1.26 -8.27 -7.89
C LYS A 50 2.71 -8.15 -7.46
N PHE A 51 3.00 -7.16 -6.62
CA PHE A 51 4.35 -6.96 -6.11
C PHE A 51 4.32 -6.39 -4.70
N THR A 52 5.37 -6.76 -3.97
CA THR A 52 5.61 -6.35 -2.59
C THR A 52 6.97 -5.66 -2.57
N TYR A 53 7.01 -4.43 -2.07
CA TYR A 53 8.25 -3.69 -1.82
C TYR A 53 8.50 -3.62 -0.32
N GLU A 54 9.68 -4.03 0.11
CA GLU A 54 10.14 -3.87 1.49
C GLU A 54 11.19 -2.75 1.53
N CYS A 55 11.00 -1.77 2.40
CA CYS A 55 11.92 -0.65 2.59
C CYS A 55 11.80 -0.12 4.02
N ASP A 56 12.92 0.09 4.71
CA ASP A 56 12.99 0.66 6.07
C ASP A 56 11.96 0.08 7.05
N ASP A 57 11.92 -1.26 7.15
CA ASP A 57 10.98 -2.05 7.97
C ASP A 57 9.48 -1.95 7.59
N HIS A 58 9.15 -1.26 6.49
CA HIS A 58 7.82 -1.16 5.94
C HIS A 58 7.64 -2.08 4.74
N THR A 59 6.42 -2.62 4.62
CA THR A 59 6.01 -3.46 3.48
C THR A 59 4.91 -2.74 2.72
N PHE A 60 5.16 -2.43 1.45
CA PHE A 60 4.19 -1.85 0.53
C PHE A 60 3.68 -2.94 -0.40
N ASN A 61 2.37 -3.18 -0.39
CA ASN A 61 1.74 -4.19 -1.22
C ASN A 61 0.90 -3.52 -2.30
N TYR A 62 1.06 -3.97 -3.54
CA TYR A 62 0.29 -3.49 -4.67
C TYR A 62 -0.29 -4.68 -5.43
N LEU A 63 -1.53 -4.51 -5.85
CA LEU A 63 -2.24 -5.41 -6.76
C LEU A 63 -2.79 -4.54 -7.87
N ILE A 64 -2.36 -4.82 -9.10
CA ILE A 64 -2.91 -4.22 -10.30
C ILE A 64 -3.80 -5.26 -10.96
N ASP A 65 -5.09 -4.97 -11.09
CA ASP A 65 -6.05 -5.83 -11.75
C ASP A 65 -7.10 -5.02 -12.53
N ASN A 66 -7.20 -5.27 -13.84
CA ASN A 66 -8.17 -4.63 -14.72
C ASN A 66 -8.15 -3.09 -14.66
N GLY A 67 -6.96 -2.52 -14.46
CA GLY A 67 -6.73 -1.08 -14.42
C GLY A 67 -6.97 -0.43 -13.06
N TYR A 68 -7.20 -1.22 -12.00
CA TYR A 68 -7.18 -0.81 -10.60
C TYR A 68 -5.88 -1.21 -9.93
#